data_AF-A0A8T4Y298-F1
#
_entry.id   AF-A0A8T4Y298-F1
#
_cell.length_a   1.000
_cell.length_b   1.000
_cell.length_c   1.000
_cell.angle_alpha   90.00
_cell.angle_beta   90.00
_cell.angle_gamma   90.00
#
_symmetry.space_group_name_H-M   'P 1'
#
loop_
_entity.id
_entity.type
_entity.pdbx_description
1 polymer ?
#
loop_
_entity_poly.entity_id
_entity_poly.type
_entity_poly.pdbx_seq_one_letter_code
_entity_poly.pdbx_strand_id
1 'polypeptide(L)'
;KNRSVSDVTEDDMFNSIERHLKDGVDFITVHCGVTLEAVRLLTKSRRIMPIVSRGGCFHSAWIIARGEENPLYKNFQYLLELARGYDVCLSLGDGLRPGCIADSFDSLMNMELLTVARLVEEAKGKGVQCM
;
A
#
# COMPACT_ATOMS: atom_id res chain seq x y z
N LYS A 1 23.18 5.49 -4.44
CA LYS A 1 23.13 6.48 -3.34
C LYS A 1 22.02 6.05 -2.39
N ASN A 2 22.32 5.81 -1.10
CA ASN A 2 21.31 5.42 -0.11
C ASN A 2 20.41 6.62 0.20
N ARG A 3 19.21 6.67 -0.40
CA ARG A 3 18.15 7.61 0.01
C ARG A 3 17.46 7.04 1.23
N SER A 4 17.17 7.87 2.22
CA SER A 4 16.29 7.50 3.33
C SER A 4 14.85 7.42 2.83
N VAL A 5 14.00 6.65 3.51
CA VAL A 5 12.56 6.59 3.22
C VAL A 5 11.92 7.99 3.33
N SER A 6 12.39 8.82 4.27
CA SER A 6 11.95 10.22 4.43
C SER A 6 12.16 11.07 3.18
N ASP A 7 13.20 10.77 2.40
CA ASP A 7 13.59 11.56 1.23
C ASP A 7 12.75 11.22 0.00
N VAL A 8 11.98 10.13 0.03
CA VAL A 8 11.11 9.71 -1.08
C VAL A 8 9.90 10.62 -1.13
N THR A 9 9.58 11.17 -2.30
CA THR A 9 8.38 11.97 -2.55
C THR A 9 7.23 11.11 -3.09
N GLU A 10 6.00 11.65 -3.13
CA GLU A 10 4.88 10.99 -3.83
C GLU A 10 5.25 10.71 -5.31
N ASP A 11 5.87 11.69 -5.98
CA ASP A 11 6.31 11.56 -7.38
C ASP A 11 7.35 10.45 -7.56
N ASP A 12 8.30 10.28 -6.64
CA ASP A 12 9.27 9.19 -6.72
C ASP A 12 8.59 7.82 -6.72
N MET A 13 7.52 7.64 -5.92
CA MET A 13 6.77 6.39 -5.86
C MET A 13 6.02 6.13 -7.17
N PHE A 14 5.28 7.13 -7.67
CA PHE A 14 4.53 6.99 -8.93
C PHE A 14 5.45 6.83 -10.15
N ASN A 15 6.57 7.56 -10.20
CA ASN A 15 7.59 7.38 -11.24
C ASN A 15 8.22 5.97 -11.21
N SER A 16 8.36 5.37 -10.03
CA SER A 16 8.82 3.98 -9.91
C SER A 16 7.77 3.00 -10.42
N ILE A 17 6.50 3.20 -10.07
CA ILE A 17 5.39 2.38 -10.57
C ILE A 17 5.32 2.47 -12.09
N GLU A 18 5.21 3.68 -12.66
CA GLU A 18 5.09 3.90 -14.10
C GLU A 18 6.26 3.29 -14.88
N ARG A 19 7.47 3.30 -14.32
CA ARG A 19 8.63 2.62 -14.91
C ARG A 19 8.40 1.12 -15.02
N HIS A 20 7.93 0.46 -13.96
CA HIS A 20 7.59 -0.96 -14.01
C HIS A 20 6.47 -1.24 -15.01
N LEU A 21 5.46 -0.38 -15.11
CA LEU A 21 4.40 -0.53 -16.11
C LEU A 21 4.95 -0.42 -17.54
N LYS A 22 5.86 0.53 -17.81
CA LYS A 22 6.57 0.67 -19.09
C LYS A 22 7.47 -0.52 -19.41
N ASP A 23 8.04 -1.16 -18.39
CA ASP A 23 8.83 -2.39 -18.54
C ASP A 23 7.96 -3.62 -18.87
N GLY A 24 6.63 -3.50 -18.83
CA GLY A 24 5.68 -4.52 -19.30
C GLY A 24 5.33 -5.58 -18.26
N VAL A 25 5.28 -5.23 -16.97
CA VAL A 25 4.82 -6.15 -15.92
C VAL A 25 3.31 -6.41 -16.04
N ASP A 26 2.88 -7.66 -15.88
CA ASP A 26 1.45 -8.04 -15.96
C ASP A 26 0.65 -7.60 -14.73
N PHE A 27 1.32 -7.51 -13.57
CA PHE A 27 0.73 -7.02 -12.33
C PHE A 27 1.76 -6.32 -11.46
N ILE A 28 1.28 -5.47 -10.56
CA ILE A 28 2.12 -4.81 -9.55
C ILE A 28 1.48 -4.88 -8.16
N THR A 29 2.28 -5.23 -7.15
CA THR A 29 1.83 -5.19 -5.76
C THR A 29 1.99 -3.81 -5.16
N VAL A 30 0.89 -3.20 -4.75
CA VAL A 30 0.82 -1.85 -4.17
C VAL A 30 0.14 -1.89 -2.81
N HIS A 31 0.77 -1.31 -1.79
CA HIS A 31 0.29 -1.40 -0.41
C HIS A 31 -0.58 -0.18 -0.07
N CYS A 32 -1.69 -0.02 -0.80
CA CYS A 32 -2.62 1.09 -0.65
C CYS A 32 -3.40 1.04 0.68
N GLY A 33 -3.55 -0.14 1.27
CA GLY A 33 -4.29 -0.33 2.52
C GLY A 33 -3.57 0.13 3.80
N VAL A 34 -2.28 0.48 3.70
CA VAL A 34 -1.49 1.01 4.83
C VAL A 34 -1.79 2.50 4.99
N THR A 35 -2.86 2.84 5.68
CA THR A 35 -3.31 4.23 5.89
C THR A 35 -2.65 4.89 7.11
N LEU A 36 -2.69 6.23 7.17
CA LEU A 36 -2.25 6.99 8.34
C LEU A 36 -2.98 6.57 9.62
N GLU A 37 -4.27 6.25 9.52
CA GLU A 37 -5.05 5.73 10.64
C GLU A 37 -4.52 4.37 11.12
N ALA A 38 -4.24 3.45 10.19
CA ALA A 38 -3.69 2.14 10.52
C ALA A 38 -2.29 2.26 11.16
N VAL A 39 -1.46 3.18 10.67
CA VAL A 39 -0.15 3.47 11.29
C VAL A 39 -0.28 4.07 12.69
N ARG A 40 -1.28 4.93 12.93
CA ARG A 40 -1.58 5.45 14.29
C ARG A 40 -2.05 4.34 15.24
N LEU A 41 -2.76 3.34 14.74
CA LEU A 41 -3.13 2.16 15.53
C LEU A 41 -1.92 1.26 15.79
N LEU A 42 -1.03 1.11 14.80
CA LEU A 42 0.18 0.31 14.90
C LEU A 42 1.08 0.75 16.05
N THR A 43 1.24 2.07 16.26
CA THR A 43 2.07 2.60 17.37
C THR A 43 1.51 2.27 18.75
N LYS A 44 0.24 1.86 18.84
CA LYS A 44 -0.43 1.42 20.08
C LYS A 44 -0.60 -0.09 20.15
N SER A 45 -0.20 -0.81 19.10
CA SER A 45 -0.38 -2.25 18.98
C SER A 45 0.54 -3.00 19.94
N ARG A 46 0.09 -4.20 20.34
CA ARG A 46 0.86 -5.16 21.13
C ARG A 46 1.32 -6.36 20.31
N ARG A 47 1.37 -6.23 18.98
CA ARG A 47 1.88 -7.28 18.10
C ARG A 47 3.26 -7.75 18.54
N ILE A 48 3.47 -9.07 18.52
CA ILE A 48 4.78 -9.67 18.73
C ILE A 48 5.69 -9.34 17.54
N MET A 49 5.15 -9.43 16.32
CA MET A 49 5.82 -9.05 15.07
C MET A 49 5.06 -7.88 14.42
N PRO A 50 5.49 -6.62 14.63
CA PRO A 50 4.70 -5.43 14.28
C PRO A 50 4.29 -5.37 12.80
N ILE A 51 5.28 -5.34 11.89
CA ILE A 51 5.10 -5.43 10.45
C ILE A 51 6.15 -6.38 9.89
N VAL A 52 5.72 -7.36 9.09
CA VAL A 52 6.60 -8.28 8.37
C VAL A 52 6.59 -8.07 6.86
N SER A 53 5.70 -7.21 6.34
CA SER A 53 5.73 -6.79 4.94
C SER A 53 6.81 -5.74 4.72
N ARG A 54 7.72 -5.97 3.77
CA ARG A 54 8.71 -4.96 3.37
C ARG A 54 8.03 -3.70 2.84
N GLY A 55 7.01 -3.85 2.00
CA GLY A 55 6.24 -2.71 1.48
C GLY A 55 5.43 -2.02 2.57
N GLY A 56 4.79 -2.80 3.45
CA GLY A 56 4.09 -2.25 4.61
C GLY A 56 5.00 -1.44 5.54
N CYS A 57 6.23 -1.93 5.77
CA CYS A 57 7.24 -1.24 6.57
C CYS A 57 7.69 0.07 5.88
N PHE A 58 7.89 0.04 4.56
CA PHE A 58 8.24 1.23 3.78
C PHE A 58 7.16 2.32 3.88
N HIS A 59 5.89 1.99 3.62
CA HIS A 59 4.79 2.96 3.70
C HIS A 59 4.57 3.46 5.13
N SER A 60 4.66 2.57 6.12
CA SER A 60 4.54 2.97 7.53
C SER A 60 5.65 3.91 7.97
N ALA A 61 6.90 3.63 7.60
CA ALA A 61 8.03 4.51 7.88
C ALA A 61 7.90 5.86 7.16
N TRP A 62 7.43 5.86 5.92
CA TRP A 62 7.17 7.10 5.16
C TRP A 62 6.09 7.96 5.84
N ILE A 63 4.98 7.34 6.22
CA ILE A 63 3.88 8.00 6.95
C ILE A 63 4.38 8.58 8.28
N ILE A 64 5.15 7.83 9.06
CA ILE A 64 5.71 8.31 10.34
C ILE A 64 6.65 9.49 10.12
N ALA A 65 7.51 9.43 9.11
CA ALA A 65 8.50 10.46 8.83
C ALA A 65 7.88 11.79 8.37
N ARG A 66 6.76 11.74 7.63
CA ARG A 66 6.12 12.94 7.06
C ARG A 66 4.87 13.38 7.81
N GLY A 67 4.22 12.49 8.56
CA GLY A 67 2.92 12.76 9.18
C GLY A 67 1.78 12.89 8.17
N GLU A 68 1.96 12.39 6.95
CA GLU A 68 1.04 12.50 5.82
C GLU A 68 0.35 11.16 5.51
N GLU A 69 -0.73 11.19 4.73
CA GLU A 69 -1.42 9.98 4.27
C GLU A 69 -0.59 9.23 3.20
N ASN A 70 -0.77 7.92 3.12
CA ASN A 70 -0.17 7.09 2.08
C ASN A 70 -0.48 7.63 0.68
N PRO A 71 0.55 7.98 -0.13
CA PRO A 71 0.33 8.56 -1.45
C PRO A 71 -0.47 7.65 -2.39
N LEU A 72 -0.33 6.32 -2.24
CA LEU A 72 -1.05 5.35 -3.06
C LEU A 72 -2.51 5.20 -2.66
N TYR A 73 -2.85 5.54 -1.40
CA TYR A 73 -4.23 5.60 -0.92
C TYR A 73 -4.88 6.93 -1.31
N LYS A 74 -4.23 8.04 -0.95
CA LYS A 74 -4.70 9.41 -1.24
C LYS A 74 -4.92 9.65 -2.73
N ASN A 75 -4.04 9.12 -3.58
CA ASN A 75 -4.09 9.30 -5.03
C ASN A 75 -4.50 8.01 -5.75
N PHE A 76 -5.35 7.18 -5.15
CA PHE A 76 -5.73 5.88 -5.72
C PHE A 76 -6.37 6.00 -7.11
N GLN A 77 -7.18 7.04 -7.36
CA GLN A 77 -7.74 7.30 -8.70
C GLN A 77 -6.67 7.46 -9.78
N TYR A 78 -5.58 8.17 -9.49
CA TYR A 78 -4.47 8.31 -10.43
C TYR A 78 -3.74 6.98 -10.65
N LEU A 79 -3.61 6.15 -9.60
CA LEU A 79 -3.08 4.79 -9.73
C LEU A 79 -3.95 3.92 -10.65
N LEU A 80 -5.27 4.04 -10.57
CA LEU A 80 -6.20 3.35 -11.46
C LEU A 80 -6.09 3.83 -12.90
N GLU A 81 -5.89 5.14 -13.13
CA GLU A 81 -5.66 5.69 -14.47
C GLU A 81 -4.39 5.11 -15.10
N LEU A 82 -3.29 5.04 -14.34
CA LEU A 82 -2.05 4.40 -14.76
C LEU A 82 -2.27 2.92 -15.08
N ALA A 83 -2.82 2.15 -14.13
CA ALA A 83 -3.05 0.72 -14.30
C ALA A 83 -3.91 0.42 -15.54
N ARG A 84 -4.97 1.20 -15.76
CA ARG A 84 -5.83 1.08 -16.94
C ARG A 84 -5.11 1.45 -18.24
N GLY A 85 -4.28 2.49 -18.22
CA GLY A 85 -3.53 2.95 -19.40
C GLY A 85 -2.52 1.92 -19.91
N TYR A 86 -1.97 1.11 -19.02
CA TYR A 86 -1.00 0.06 -19.33
C TYR A 86 -1.60 -1.36 -19.33
N ASP A 87 -2.90 -1.53 -19.08
CA ASP A 87 -3.59 -2.82 -18.93
C ASP A 87 -2.93 -3.76 -17.91
N VAL A 88 -2.63 -3.22 -16.71
CA VAL A 88 -1.94 -3.94 -15.64
C VAL A 88 -2.90 -4.26 -14.49
N CYS A 89 -2.78 -5.47 -13.94
CA CYS A 89 -3.53 -5.88 -12.75
C CYS A 89 -2.92 -5.29 -11.47
N LEU A 90 -3.76 -4.70 -10.61
CA LEU A 90 -3.34 -4.25 -9.28
C LEU A 90 -3.46 -5.38 -8.26
N SER A 91 -2.34 -5.81 -7.71
CA SER A 91 -2.32 -6.66 -6.51
C SER A 91 -2.33 -5.75 -5.29
N LEU A 92 -3.47 -5.64 -4.59
CA LEU A 92 -3.60 -4.77 -3.44
C LEU A 92 -2.99 -5.47 -2.21
N GLY A 93 -1.77 -5.05 -1.87
CA GLY A 93 -0.90 -5.75 -0.93
C GLY A 93 -1.37 -5.70 0.52
N ASP A 94 -0.98 -6.72 1.27
CA ASP A 94 -1.26 -6.94 2.69
C ASP A 94 -0.10 -6.42 3.57
N GLY A 95 0.06 -5.09 3.60
CA GLY A 95 1.14 -4.40 4.30
C GLY A 95 1.17 -4.65 5.81
N LEU A 96 0.02 -4.89 6.41
CA LEU A 96 -0.18 -5.16 7.83
C LEU A 96 -0.56 -6.61 8.10
N ARG A 97 -0.23 -7.55 7.21
CA ARG A 97 -0.41 -8.99 7.51
C ARG A 97 0.32 -9.40 8.81
N PRO A 98 -0.22 -10.38 9.56
CA PRO A 98 0.42 -10.87 10.77
C PRO A 98 1.70 -11.65 10.46
N GLY A 99 2.73 -11.45 11.29
CA GLY A 99 3.99 -12.21 11.19
C GLY A 99 4.00 -13.53 11.95
N CYS A 100 3.08 -13.69 12.90
CA CYS A 100 2.95 -14.88 13.73
C CYS A 100 1.49 -15.14 14.10
N ILE A 101 1.21 -16.35 14.60
CA ILE A 101 -0.16 -16.78 14.96
C ILE A 101 -0.77 -15.88 16.04
N ALA A 102 0.04 -15.41 17.00
CA ALA A 102 -0.45 -14.54 18.08
C ALA A 102 -0.95 -13.17 17.59
N ASP A 103 -0.48 -12.72 16.42
CA ASP A 103 -0.87 -11.45 15.80
C ASP A 103 -2.01 -11.64 14.78
N SER A 104 -2.46 -12.88 14.56
CA SER A 104 -3.42 -13.22 13.52
C SER A 104 -4.79 -12.62 13.78
N PHE A 105 -5.44 -12.13 12.72
CA PHE A 105 -6.80 -11.59 12.74
C PHE A 105 -6.99 -10.41 13.73
N ASP A 106 -5.93 -9.67 14.02
CA ASP A 106 -5.99 -8.50 14.87
C ASP A 106 -6.67 -7.30 14.18
N SER A 107 -6.78 -6.17 14.91
CA SER A 107 -7.41 -4.96 14.39
C SER A 107 -6.67 -4.33 13.21
N LEU A 108 -5.34 -4.45 13.15
CA LEU A 108 -4.53 -3.90 12.05
C LEU A 108 -4.78 -4.65 10.74
N MET A 109 -4.76 -5.98 10.78
CA MET A 109 -5.07 -6.83 9.62
C MET A 109 -6.49 -6.54 9.12
N ASN A 110 -7.47 -6.50 10.02
CA ASN A 110 -8.86 -6.25 9.66
C ASN A 110 -9.10 -4.84 9.10
N MET A 111 -8.43 -3.82 9.65
CA MET A 111 -8.53 -2.45 9.15
C MET A 111 -7.98 -2.33 7.72
N GLU A 112 -6.81 -2.93 7.44
CA GLU A 112 -6.26 -2.98 6.09
C GLU A 112 -7.17 -3.75 5.14
N LEU A 113 -7.66 -4.92 5.55
CA LEU A 113 -8.55 -5.75 4.74
C LEU A 113 -9.82 -5.01 4.33
N LEU A 114 -10.47 -4.31 5.26
CA LEU A 114 -11.66 -3.51 4.97
C LEU A 114 -11.35 -2.33 4.03
N THR A 115 -10.16 -1.75 4.15
CA THR A 115 -9.70 -0.68 3.26
C THR A 115 -9.49 -1.23 1.85
N VAL A 116 -8.75 -2.33 1.71
CA VAL A 116 -8.51 -3.01 0.44
C VAL A 116 -9.82 -3.43 -0.22
N ALA A 117 -10.77 -3.98 0.53
CA ALA A 117 -12.07 -4.36 -0.01
C ALA A 117 -12.82 -3.18 -0.67
N ARG A 118 -12.74 -1.98 -0.10
CA ARG A 118 -13.32 -0.77 -0.71
C ARG A 118 -12.59 -0.36 -1.98
N LEU A 119 -11.26 -0.41 -1.96
CA LEU A 119 -10.40 -0.08 -3.11
C LEU A 119 -10.60 -1.07 -4.26
N VAL A 120 -10.84 -2.35 -3.98
CA VAL A 120 -11.20 -3.37 -4.98
C VAL A 120 -12.49 -2.98 -5.71
N GLU A 121 -13.54 -2.59 -4.99
CA GLU A 121 -14.80 -2.18 -5.61
C GLU A 121 -14.63 -0.92 -6.47
N GLU A 122 -13.81 0.02 -6.03
CA GLU A 122 -13.44 1.22 -6.80
C GLU A 122 -12.67 0.87 -8.08
N ALA A 123 -11.68 -0.02 -7.99
CA ALA A 123 -10.90 -0.51 -9.14
C ALA A 123 -11.77 -1.21 -10.18
N LYS A 124 -12.67 -2.11 -9.73
CA LYS A 124 -13.66 -2.77 -10.60
C LYS A 124 -14.56 -1.75 -11.30
N GLY A 125 -15.02 -0.73 -10.58
CA GLY A 125 -15.82 0.37 -11.13
C GLY A 125 -15.12 1.17 -12.24
N LYS A 126 -13.79 1.12 -12.30
CA LYS A 126 -12.96 1.75 -13.34
C LYS A 126 -12.46 0.77 -14.42
N GLY A 127 -12.88 -0.49 -14.36
CA GLY A 127 -12.43 -1.52 -15.30
C GLY A 127 -10.96 -1.91 -15.12
N VAL A 128 -10.40 -1.73 -13.92
CA VAL A 128 -9.04 -2.18 -13.57
C VAL A 128 -9.12 -3.54 -12.90
N GLN A 129 -8.35 -4.50 -13.41
CA GLN A 129 -8.22 -5.82 -12.80
C GLN A 129 -7.51 -5.70 -11.46
N CYS A 130 -8.03 -6.37 -10.43
CA CYS A 130 -7.42 -6.35 -9.11
C CYS A 130 -7.62 -7.67 -8.36
N MET A 131 -6.68 -7.94 -7.44
CA MET A 131 -6.70 -9.07 -6.51
C MET A 131 -6.16 -8.67 -5.14
#